data_AF-A0A316W4W1-F1
#
_entry.id   AF-A0A316W4W1-F1
#
_cell.length_a   1.000
_cell.length_b   1.000
_cell.length_c   1.000
_cell.angle_alpha   90.00
_cell.angle_beta   90.00
_cell.angle_gamma   90.00
#
_symmetry.space_group_name_H-M   'P 1'
#
loop_
_entity.id
_entity.type
_entity.pdbx_description
1 polymer ?
#
loop_
_entity_poly.entity_id
_entity_poly.type
_entity_poly.pdbx_seq_one_letter_code
_entity_poly.pdbx_strand_id
1 'polypeptide(L)'
;ERKLALSFTCTVPNCGHRSAHEFTARAYQKGIVIVECPGCKNRHLIADHLGWFKDSNEARTVEEMVRAHGGRVRTGTKASDG
;
A
#
# COMPACT_ATOMS: atom_id res chain seq x y z
N GLU A 1 -0.55 -16.08 -12.44
CA GLU A 1 -0.29 -15.48 -11.10
C GLU A 1 -1.35 -14.43 -10.78
N ARG A 2 -1.77 -14.26 -9.51
CA ARG A 2 -2.79 -13.25 -9.14
C ARG A 2 -2.15 -11.86 -9.06
N LYS A 3 -2.76 -10.86 -9.70
CA LYS A 3 -2.38 -9.44 -9.60
C LYS A 3 -3.30 -8.73 -8.61
N LEU A 4 -2.76 -7.74 -7.91
CA LEU A 4 -3.48 -6.84 -7.02
C LEU A 4 -3.31 -5.41 -7.54
N ALA A 5 -4.36 -4.61 -7.38
CA ALA A 5 -4.34 -3.19 -7.71
C ALA A 5 -4.55 -2.37 -6.43
N LEU A 6 -3.75 -1.33 -6.24
CA LEU A 6 -3.87 -0.39 -5.14
C LEU A 6 -4.01 1.02 -5.73
N SER A 7 -4.97 1.79 -5.24
CA SER A 7 -5.02 3.23 -5.47
C SER A 7 -4.78 3.96 -4.15
N PHE A 8 -3.80 4.85 -4.12
CA PHE A 8 -3.52 5.67 -2.93
C PHE A 8 -3.33 7.14 -3.31
N THR A 9 -3.57 8.00 -2.35
CA THR A 9 -3.32 9.45 -2.46
C THR A 9 -1.99 9.75 -1.79
N CYS A 10 -1.09 10.41 -2.52
CA CYS A 10 0.22 10.79 -1.99
C CYS A 10 0.06 11.78 -0.82
N THR A 11 0.64 11.45 0.32
CA THR A 11 0.61 12.23 1.56
C THR A 11 1.79 13.20 1.71
N VAL A 12 2.70 13.23 0.73
CA VAL A 12 3.81 14.21 0.71
C VAL A 12 3.21 15.62 0.72
N PRO A 13 3.70 16.53 1.59
CA PRO A 13 3.24 17.91 1.61
C PRO A 13 3.28 18.53 0.22
N ASN A 14 2.18 19.17 -0.19
CA ASN A 14 2.01 19.81 -1.51
C ASN A 14 1.93 18.86 -2.72
N CYS A 15 1.79 17.53 -2.55
CA CYS A 15 1.58 16.61 -3.67
C CYS A 15 0.09 16.29 -3.88
N GLY A 16 -0.55 15.58 -2.93
CA GLY A 16 -1.97 15.20 -3.02
C GLY A 16 -2.36 14.33 -4.23
N HIS A 17 -1.39 13.88 -5.04
CA HIS A 17 -1.67 13.17 -6.29
C HIS A 17 -2.17 11.76 -6.01
N ARG A 18 -3.30 11.37 -6.62
CA ARG A 18 -3.86 10.02 -6.52
C ARG A 18 -3.34 9.17 -7.67
N SER A 19 -2.66 8.07 -7.33
CA SER A 19 -2.09 7.14 -8.31
C SER A 19 -2.58 5.71 -8.08
N ALA A 20 -2.69 4.95 -9.15
CA ALA A 20 -3.05 3.54 -9.14
C ALA A 20 -1.87 2.71 -9.64
N HIS A 21 -1.56 1.65 -8.92
CA HIS A 21 -0.43 0.76 -9.21
C HIS A 21 -0.89 -0.69 -9.15
N GLU A 22 -0.35 -1.51 -10.05
CA GLU A 22 -0.58 -2.94 -10.08
C GLU A 22 0.70 -3.69 -9.72
N PHE A 23 0.56 -4.73 -8.91
CA PHE A 23 1.66 -5.58 -8.49
C PHE A 23 1.19 -7.01 -8.27
N THR A 24 2.12 -7.95 -8.15
CA THR A 24 1.79 -9.36 -7.97
C THR A 24 1.37 -9.61 -6.53
N ALA A 25 0.39 -10.50 -6.31
CA ALA A 25 -0.04 -10.88 -4.97
C ALA A 25 1.11 -11.49 -4.15
N ARG A 26 2.07 -12.14 -4.82
CA ARG A 26 3.28 -12.68 -4.20
C ARG A 26 4.19 -11.57 -3.65
N ALA A 27 4.42 -10.51 -4.42
CA ALA A 27 5.22 -9.36 -3.98
C ALA A 27 4.59 -8.69 -2.76
N TYR A 28 3.26 -8.56 -2.76
CA TYR A 28 2.53 -8.01 -1.62
C TYR A 28 2.58 -8.91 -0.39
N GLN A 29 2.46 -10.23 -0.50
CA GLN A 29 2.34 -11.11 0.68
C GLN A 29 3.68 -11.61 1.25
N LYS A 30 4.70 -11.73 0.39
CA LYS A 30 5.99 -12.39 0.73
C LYS A 30 7.21 -11.52 0.40
N GLY A 31 7.01 -10.28 -0.01
CA GLY A 31 8.06 -9.40 -0.47
C GLY A 31 7.89 -7.96 0.01
N ILE A 32 8.47 -7.05 -0.77
CA ILE A 32 8.38 -5.62 -0.57
C ILE A 32 7.78 -4.98 -1.81
N VAL A 33 6.88 -4.03 -1.59
CA VAL A 33 6.24 -3.25 -2.66
C VAL A 33 6.55 -1.78 -2.43
N ILE A 34 7.29 -1.20 -3.36
CA ILE A 34 7.60 0.23 -3.40
C ILE A 34 7.07 0.77 -4.71
N VAL A 35 6.32 1.86 -4.65
CA VAL A 35 5.72 2.51 -5.82
C VAL A 35 6.21 3.95 -5.92
N GLU A 36 6.50 4.41 -7.14
CA GLU A 36 6.87 5.81 -7.35
C GLU A 36 5.61 6.64 -7.61
N CYS A 37 5.46 7.76 -6.89
CA CYS A 37 4.38 8.70 -7.18
C CYS A 37 4.75 9.57 -8.39
N PRO A 38 3.94 9.62 -9.46
CA PRO A 38 4.24 10.45 -10.63
C PRO A 38 4.14 11.95 -10.34
N GLY A 39 3.48 12.35 -9.24
CA GLY A 39 3.37 13.75 -8.83
C GLY A 39 4.65 14.30 -8.18
N CYS A 40 5.11 13.68 -7.10
CA CYS A 40 6.29 14.15 -6.36
C CYS A 40 7.58 13.36 -6.64
N LYS A 41 7.52 12.31 -7.48
CA LYS A 41 8.63 11.39 -7.81
C LYS A 41 9.25 10.70 -6.60
N ASN A 42 8.57 10.74 -5.45
CA ASN A 42 9.00 10.02 -4.25
C ASN A 42 8.56 8.56 -4.34
N ARG A 43 9.35 7.70 -3.73
CA ARG A 43 9.06 6.28 -3.57
C ARG A 43 8.27 6.05 -2.29
N HIS A 44 7.08 5.50 -2.42
CA HIS A 44 6.17 5.17 -1.33
C HIS A 44 6.22 3.68 -1.03
N LEU A 45 6.44 3.34 0.24
CA LEU A 45 6.39 1.97 0.71
C LEU A 45 4.93 1.55 0.92
N ILE A 46 4.52 0.45 0.27
CA ILE A 46 3.15 -0.09 0.35
C ILE A 46 3.09 -1.33 1.23
N ALA A 47 4.09 -2.21 1.11
CA ALA A 47 4.19 -3.43 1.91
C ALA A 47 5.66 -3.75 2.16
N ASP A 48 5.99 -4.12 3.40
CA ASP A 48 7.29 -4.69 3.77
C ASP A 48 7.09 -5.90 4.70
N HIS A 49 7.02 -7.08 4.10
CA HIS A 49 6.93 -8.34 4.84
C HIS A 49 8.30 -8.99 5.10
N LEU A 50 9.38 -8.38 4.62
CA LEU A 50 10.75 -8.86 4.84
C LEU A 50 11.44 -8.12 6.00
N GLY A 51 10.86 -7.01 6.46
CA GLY A 51 11.36 -6.23 7.58
C GLY A 51 12.63 -5.44 7.23
N TRP A 52 12.75 -4.98 5.99
CA TRP A 52 13.88 -4.16 5.54
C TRP A 52 13.83 -2.77 6.21
N PHE A 53 12.65 -2.26 6.55
CA PHE A 53 12.48 -0.94 7.21
C PHE A 53 12.24 -1.05 8.74
N LYS A 54 12.88 -2.02 9.42
CA LYS A 54 12.77 -2.30 10.86
C LYS A 54 13.61 -1.36 11.76
N ASP A 55 13.43 -0.05 11.65
CA ASP A 55 13.97 0.89 12.66
C ASP A 55 12.91 1.83 13.25
N SER A 56 11.63 1.64 12.91
CA SER A 56 10.57 2.49 13.45
C SER A 56 9.42 1.63 13.93
N ASN A 57 9.08 1.82 15.20
CA ASN A 57 8.11 1.10 16.00
C ASN A 57 6.67 1.42 15.56
N GLU A 58 6.39 1.32 14.26
CA GLU A 58 5.16 1.80 13.62
C GLU A 58 4.48 0.69 12.82
N ALA A 59 3.15 0.75 12.80
CA ALA A 59 2.20 -0.24 12.32
C ALA A 59 2.64 -1.00 11.05
N ARG A 60 2.54 -2.34 11.11
CA ARG A 60 3.10 -3.28 10.12
C ARG A 60 2.27 -3.41 8.85
N THR A 61 1.01 -2.96 8.86
CA THR A 61 0.09 -3.09 7.72
C THR A 61 -0.80 -1.87 7.58
N VAL A 62 -1.34 -1.65 6.37
CA VAL A 62 -2.33 -0.57 6.10
C VAL A 62 -3.54 -0.69 7.04
N GLU A 63 -3.95 -1.90 7.39
CA GLU A 63 -5.04 -2.13 8.34
C GLU A 63 -4.70 -1.64 9.74
N GLU A 64 -3.47 -1.88 10.20
CA GLU A 64 -2.99 -1.38 11.49
C GLU A 64 -2.80 0.14 11.48
N MET A 65 -2.29 0.72 10.38
CA MET A 65 -2.13 2.17 10.25
C MET A 65 -3.47 2.91 10.27
N VAL A 66 -4.46 2.41 9.52
CA VAL A 66 -5.81 2.99 9.47
C VAL A 66 -6.49 2.86 10.84
N ARG A 67 -6.30 1.76 11.56
CA ARG A 67 -6.80 1.60 12.94
C ARG A 67 -6.11 2.55 13.92
N ALA A 68 -4.78 2.72 13.82
CA ALA A 68 -4.03 3.64 14.67
C ALA A 68 -4.46 5.11 14.48
N HIS A 69 -4.91 5.47 13.28
CA HIS A 69 -5.41 6.80 12.95
C HIS A 69 -6.94 6.95 13.09
N GLY A 70 -7.64 5.96 13.69
CA GLY A 70 -9.09 6.03 13.94
C GLY A 70 -10.00 5.81 12.72
N GLY A 71 -9.44 5.37 11.59
CA GLY A 71 -10.19 5.06 10.37
C GLY A 71 -10.85 3.67 10.40
N ARG A 72 -11.87 3.48 9.56
CA ARG A 72 -12.57 2.19 9.38
C ARG A 72 -12.14 1.53 8.07
N VAL A 73 -11.58 0.33 8.15
CA VAL A 73 -11.27 -0.51 6.99
C VAL A 73 -12.48 -1.39 6.67
N ARG A 74 -12.91 -1.40 5.39
CA ARG A 74 -13.88 -2.37 4.87
C ARG A 74 -13.16 -3.29 3.90
N THR A 75 -13.14 -4.58 4.21
CA THR A 75 -12.67 -5.62 3.29
C THR A 75 -13.85 -6.16 2.49
N GLY A 76 -13.65 -6.42 1.21
CA GLY A 76 -14.67 -6.96 0.32
C GLY A 76 -14.04 -7.85 -0.74
N THR A 77 -14.66 -8.99 -1.02
CA THR A 77 -14.26 -9.89 -2.10
C THR A 77 -15.11 -9.58 -3.32
N LYS A 78 -14.50 -9.21 -4.45
CA LYS A 78 -15.24 -9.22 -5.72
C LYS A 78 -15.45 -10.68 -6.11
N ALA A 79 -16.69 -11.14 -6.08
CA ALA A 79 -17.06 -12.37 -6.77
C ALA A 79 -16.70 -12.21 -8.24
N SER A 80 -15.96 -13.17 -8.79
CA SER A 80 -15.68 -13.24 -10.22
C SER A 80 -17.01 -13.38 -10.93
N ASP A 81 -17.42 -12.34 -11.66
CA ASP A 81 -18.50 -12.43 -12.63
C ASP A 81 -17.98 -13.30 -13.78
N GLY A 82 -18.72 -14.38 -14.07
CA GLY A 82 -18.35 -15.43 -15.02
C GLY A 82 -18.41 -15.00 -16.47
#